data_AF-A0A959ETZ4-F1
#
_entry.id   AF-A0A959ETZ4-F1
#
_cell.length_a   1.000
_cell.length_b   1.000
_cell.length_c   1.000
_cell.angle_alpha   90.00
_cell.angle_beta   90.00
_cell.angle_gamma   90.00
#
_symmetry.space_group_name_H-M   'P 1'
#
loop_
_entity.id
_entity.type
_entity.pdbx_description
1 polymer ?
#
loop_
_entity_poly.entity_id
_entity_poly.type
_entity_poly.pdbx_seq_one_letter_code
_entity_poly.pdbx_strand_id
1 'polypeptide(L)'
;HSVTAFKWRPFFPEFGDSLNTCHNLFIDEFGLLYLSGCNVNEGGALIVDVGNLPDLEYIGPAEGVYSHDTYARDRVLYSSNIYAGRVSVIDLTDPLEPVLLATQSTPAQFAHNAWLSDDSKHLFTTDEKPNAPVAAYDISDLSDIRELDQFRPLATLGQGVTPHNVYVLDDYLLIAHYTDGLVVVDAARPDNLIEVGHYDTFQGQAAGFRGAWGIYPFFPSGHVLVSDITEGLFVFQIDFQRACYLEGQVFDASTGANLAGVEVRIDSDELNQEQTSLNGRYQTGLSVAGAYELTFSKVGYATERRTVEL
;
A
#
# COMPACT_ATOMS: atom_id res chain seq x y z
N HIS A 1 18.28 29.22 23.75
CA HIS A 1 18.08 29.06 22.29
C HIS A 1 16.61 29.26 22.00
N SER A 2 16.24 30.28 21.21
CA SER A 2 14.85 30.47 20.77
C SER A 2 14.65 29.75 19.45
N VAL A 3 13.68 28.86 19.36
CA VAL A 3 13.22 28.33 18.07
C VAL A 3 12.38 29.42 17.43
N THR A 4 12.80 29.91 16.28
CA THR A 4 12.00 30.84 15.49
C THR A 4 11.02 30.02 14.66
N ALA A 5 9.73 30.16 14.93
CA ALA A 5 8.66 29.58 14.11
C ALA A 5 8.01 30.69 13.29
N PHE A 6 7.73 30.43 12.01
CA PHE A 6 6.92 31.30 11.17
C PHE A 6 5.75 30.49 10.61
N LYS A 7 4.57 31.11 10.59
CA LYS A 7 3.40 30.53 9.94
C LYS A 7 3.51 30.83 8.45
N TRP A 8 3.91 29.83 7.68
CA TRP A 8 3.97 29.92 6.23
C TRP A 8 2.62 29.53 5.61
N ARG A 9 2.23 30.23 4.55
CA ARG A 9 1.12 29.87 3.67
C ARG A 9 1.61 30.07 2.24
N PRO A 10 1.43 29.10 1.32
CA PRO A 10 1.75 29.32 -0.08
C PRO A 10 0.92 30.48 -0.62
N PHE A 11 1.59 31.47 -1.19
CA PHE A 11 0.95 32.54 -1.95
C PHE A 11 1.55 32.50 -3.36
N PHE A 12 0.71 32.14 -4.32
CA PHE A 12 1.07 32.16 -5.74
C PHE A 12 0.19 33.22 -6.42
N PRO A 13 0.78 34.19 -7.16
CA PRO A 13 0.03 35.26 -7.84
C PRO A 13 -1.14 34.77 -8.69
N GLU A 14 -1.02 33.58 -9.28
CA GLU A 14 -2.00 32.90 -10.12
C GLU A 14 -3.31 32.61 -9.36
N PHE A 15 -3.21 32.35 -8.06
CA PHE A 15 -4.35 32.02 -7.21
C PHE A 15 -4.78 33.18 -6.31
N GLY A 16 -3.92 34.16 -6.07
CA GLY A 16 -4.16 35.21 -5.08
C GLY A 16 -4.50 34.60 -3.71
N ASP A 17 -5.63 35.01 -3.12
CA ASP A 17 -6.10 34.48 -1.83
C ASP A 17 -6.90 33.17 -1.94
N SER A 18 -7.15 32.67 -3.16
CA SER A 18 -8.03 31.51 -3.36
C SER A 18 -7.43 30.22 -2.80
N LEU A 19 -6.12 29.97 -2.93
CA LEU A 19 -5.47 28.78 -2.37
C LEU A 19 -5.36 28.89 -0.83
N ASN A 20 -6.16 28.11 -0.10
CA ASN A 20 -6.25 28.20 1.36
C ASN A 20 -6.25 26.86 2.11
N THR A 21 -6.59 25.75 1.45
CA THR A 21 -6.49 24.40 2.02
C THR A 21 -5.88 23.46 1.01
N CYS A 22 -5.08 22.51 1.49
CA CYS A 22 -4.63 21.31 0.78
C CYS A 22 -4.64 20.14 1.76
N HIS A 23 -4.81 18.93 1.25
CA HIS A 23 -4.89 17.71 2.04
C HIS A 23 -3.51 17.13 2.36
N ASN A 24 -2.64 16.97 1.36
CA ASN A 24 -1.30 16.41 1.54
C ASN A 24 -0.23 17.18 0.76
N LEU A 25 1.03 16.89 1.08
CA LEU A 25 2.23 17.39 0.43
C LEU A 25 3.27 16.28 0.26
N PHE A 26 3.92 16.24 -0.90
CA PHE A 26 5.04 15.34 -1.19
C PHE A 26 6.14 16.13 -1.92
N ILE A 27 7.41 15.88 -1.60
CA ILE A 27 8.55 16.50 -2.30
C ILE A 27 9.39 15.38 -2.91
N ASP A 28 9.63 15.45 -4.22
CA ASP A 28 10.46 14.46 -4.93
C ASP A 28 11.97 14.75 -4.84
N GLU A 29 12.76 13.85 -5.42
CA GLU A 29 14.21 13.94 -5.51
C GLU A 29 14.74 15.08 -6.40
N PHE A 30 13.88 15.75 -7.17
CA PHE A 30 14.22 16.89 -8.02
C PHE A 30 13.89 18.24 -7.37
N GLY A 31 13.26 18.23 -6.19
CA GLY A 31 12.83 19.45 -5.51
C GLY A 31 11.49 19.97 -6.04
N LEU A 32 10.66 19.12 -6.62
CA LEU A 32 9.27 19.43 -6.92
C LEU A 32 8.38 19.05 -5.73
N LEU A 33 7.66 20.04 -5.23
CA LEU A 33 6.61 19.91 -4.23
C LEU A 33 5.26 19.74 -4.93
N TYR A 34 4.53 18.71 -4.53
CA TYR A 34 3.16 18.44 -4.94
C TYR A 34 2.21 18.81 -3.82
N LEU A 35 1.25 19.70 -4.10
CA LEU A 35 0.19 20.05 -3.17
C LEU A 35 -1.11 19.36 -3.60
N SER A 36 -1.58 18.41 -2.81
CA SER A 36 -2.69 17.52 -3.18
C SER A 36 -3.96 17.89 -2.44
N GLY A 37 -5.12 17.75 -3.10
CA GLY A 37 -6.42 17.96 -2.47
C GLY A 37 -6.68 19.43 -2.16
N CYS A 38 -6.08 20.34 -2.93
CA CYS A 38 -6.23 21.76 -2.72
C CYS A 38 -7.62 22.26 -3.12
N ASN A 39 -8.07 23.40 -2.59
CA ASN A 39 -9.37 23.97 -2.96
C ASN A 39 -9.40 24.66 -4.34
N VAL A 40 -8.40 24.41 -5.18
CA VAL A 40 -8.23 24.85 -6.57
C VAL A 40 -7.87 23.64 -7.43
N ASN A 41 -7.84 23.79 -8.77
CA ASN A 41 -7.56 22.68 -9.71
C ASN A 41 -8.46 21.44 -9.49
N GLU A 42 -9.71 21.64 -9.05
CA GLU A 42 -10.64 20.54 -8.72
C GLU A 42 -10.12 19.55 -7.65
N GLY A 43 -9.13 19.96 -6.84
CA GLY A 43 -8.43 19.10 -5.88
C GLY A 43 -7.26 18.32 -6.47
N GLY A 44 -7.00 18.43 -7.77
CA GLY A 44 -5.82 17.87 -8.41
C GLY A 44 -4.53 18.48 -7.89
N ALA A 45 -3.43 17.73 -8.00
CA ALA A 45 -2.14 18.16 -7.49
C ALA A 45 -1.65 19.44 -8.18
N LEU A 46 -1.06 20.35 -7.41
CA LEU A 46 -0.32 21.51 -7.91
C LEU A 46 1.17 21.20 -7.84
N ILE A 47 1.93 21.55 -8.88
CA ILE A 47 3.37 21.35 -8.95
C ILE A 47 4.07 22.67 -8.64
N VAL A 48 5.00 22.63 -7.69
CA VAL A 48 5.74 23.79 -7.18
C VAL A 48 7.22 23.45 -7.14
N ASP A 49 8.09 24.28 -7.68
CA ASP A 49 9.54 24.17 -7.51
C ASP A 49 9.96 24.76 -6.15
N VAL A 50 10.68 23.97 -5.35
CA VAL A 50 11.25 24.40 -4.05
C VAL A 50 12.76 24.57 -4.07
N GLY A 51 13.41 24.51 -5.23
CA GLY A 51 14.86 24.60 -5.41
C GLY A 51 15.47 25.94 -4.99
N ASN A 52 14.69 27.03 -5.00
CA ASN A 52 15.14 28.39 -4.69
C ASN A 52 14.55 28.95 -3.38
N LEU A 53 14.64 28.20 -2.27
CA LEU A 53 14.14 28.68 -0.98
C LEU A 53 14.71 30.06 -0.57
N PRO A 54 13.88 30.97 -0.02
CA PRO A 54 12.48 30.78 0.37
C PRO A 54 11.45 31.05 -0.74
N ASP A 55 11.89 31.38 -1.95
CA ASP A 55 11.02 31.76 -3.08
C ASP A 55 10.54 30.50 -3.81
N LEU A 56 9.32 30.06 -3.52
CA LEU A 56 8.70 28.93 -4.21
C LEU A 56 8.11 29.39 -5.55
N GLU A 57 8.29 28.59 -6.59
CA GLU A 57 7.76 28.87 -7.93
C GLU A 57 6.63 27.90 -8.26
N TYR A 58 5.44 28.43 -8.57
CA TYR A 58 4.35 27.58 -9.07
C TYR A 58 4.62 27.24 -10.55
N ILE A 59 4.73 25.94 -10.84
CA ILE A 59 4.97 25.45 -12.20
C ILE A 59 3.66 25.33 -12.95
N GLY A 60 2.69 24.64 -12.37
CA GLY A 60 1.45 24.31 -13.07
C GLY A 60 0.60 23.26 -12.35
N PRO A 61 -0.60 22.98 -12.87
CA PRO A 61 -1.46 21.92 -12.36
C PRO A 61 -1.09 20.56 -12.98
N ALA A 62 -1.25 19.49 -12.21
CA ALA A 62 -1.36 18.12 -12.74
C ALA A 62 -2.81 17.85 -13.22
N GLU A 63 -3.21 16.58 -13.34
CA GLU A 63 -4.60 16.21 -13.68
C GLU A 63 -5.61 16.87 -12.73
N GLY A 64 -6.65 17.50 -13.29
CA GLY A 64 -7.76 18.13 -12.55
C GLY A 64 -8.75 17.10 -11.98
N VAL A 65 -8.27 16.22 -11.10
CA VAL A 65 -9.08 15.22 -10.38
C VAL A 65 -8.62 15.22 -8.93
N TYR A 66 -9.56 15.25 -7.98
CA TYR A 66 -9.24 15.31 -6.55
C TYR A 66 -8.19 14.27 -6.16
N SER A 67 -7.01 14.75 -5.80
CA SER A 67 -5.86 13.97 -5.37
C SER A 67 -5.81 13.98 -3.85
N HIS A 68 -5.99 12.83 -3.22
CA HIS A 68 -5.91 12.71 -1.76
C HIS A 68 -4.46 12.65 -1.31
N ASP A 69 -3.66 11.88 -2.05
CA ASP A 69 -2.24 11.67 -1.78
C ASP A 69 -1.47 11.59 -3.10
N THR A 70 -0.17 11.85 -3.03
CA THR A 70 0.74 11.80 -4.17
C THR A 70 2.06 11.18 -3.77
N TYR A 71 2.54 10.30 -4.63
CA TYR A 71 3.90 9.79 -4.61
C TYR A 71 4.56 10.12 -5.94
N ALA A 72 5.82 10.54 -5.94
CA ALA A 72 6.57 10.79 -7.17
C ALA A 72 7.95 10.13 -7.11
N ARG A 73 8.38 9.62 -8.26
CA ARG A 73 9.72 9.06 -8.49
C ARG A 73 10.03 9.12 -9.98
N ASP A 74 11.28 9.45 -10.32
CA ASP A 74 11.81 9.45 -11.68
C ASP A 74 10.95 10.27 -12.66
N ARG A 75 10.45 11.42 -12.20
CA ARG A 75 9.53 12.31 -12.95
C ARG A 75 8.19 11.68 -13.32
N VAL A 76 7.74 10.66 -12.59
CA VAL A 76 6.38 10.13 -12.70
C VAL A 76 5.65 10.40 -11.40
N LEU A 77 4.46 11.01 -11.50
CA LEU A 77 3.57 11.27 -10.39
C LEU A 77 2.46 10.21 -10.35
N TYR A 78 2.35 9.56 -9.21
CA TYR A 78 1.29 8.62 -8.84
C TYR A 78 0.30 9.35 -7.93
N SER A 79 -0.85 9.72 -8.47
CA SER A 79 -1.88 10.49 -7.78
C SER A 79 -3.01 9.55 -7.33
N SER A 80 -3.21 9.45 -6.03
CA SER A 80 -4.30 8.66 -5.43
C SER A 80 -5.60 9.47 -5.46
N ASN A 81 -6.48 9.16 -6.40
CA ASN A 81 -7.74 9.88 -6.57
C ASN A 81 -8.86 9.21 -5.76
N ILE A 82 -8.89 9.47 -4.45
CA ILE A 82 -9.76 8.77 -3.49
C ILE A 82 -11.24 8.72 -3.90
N TYR A 83 -11.80 9.82 -4.41
CA TYR A 83 -13.20 9.89 -4.82
C TYR A 83 -13.46 9.32 -6.22
N ALA A 84 -12.43 9.24 -7.08
CA ALA A 84 -12.52 8.57 -8.37
C ALA A 84 -12.24 7.06 -8.26
N GLY A 85 -11.73 6.60 -7.12
CA GLY A 85 -11.46 5.18 -6.83
C GLY A 85 -10.36 4.59 -7.70
N ARG A 86 -9.32 5.39 -8.01
CA ARG A 86 -8.23 5.01 -8.91
C ARG A 86 -6.92 5.72 -8.55
N VAL A 87 -5.81 5.17 -9.03
CA VAL A 87 -4.53 5.88 -9.13
C VAL A 87 -4.34 6.37 -10.56
N SER A 88 -3.91 7.62 -10.72
CA SER A 88 -3.44 8.18 -12.00
C SER A 88 -1.92 8.18 -12.05
N VAL A 89 -1.36 7.73 -13.18
CA VAL A 89 0.08 7.75 -13.47
C VAL A 89 0.35 8.85 -14.49
N ILE A 90 1.11 9.86 -14.09
CA ILE A 90 1.29 11.11 -14.84
C ILE A 90 2.78 11.33 -15.11
N ASP A 91 3.17 11.45 -16.38
CA ASP A 91 4.51 11.82 -16.81
C ASP A 91 4.75 13.31 -16.55
N LEU A 92 5.86 13.61 -15.87
CA LEU A 92 6.37 14.94 -15.56
C LEU A 92 7.77 15.15 -16.14
N THR A 93 8.11 14.47 -17.23
CA THR A 93 9.35 14.72 -17.98
C THR A 93 9.49 16.21 -18.31
N ASP A 94 8.39 16.84 -18.72
CA ASP A 94 8.19 18.30 -18.71
C ASP A 94 7.11 18.66 -17.67
N PRO A 95 7.47 19.18 -16.49
CA PRO A 95 6.51 19.57 -15.46
C PRO A 95 5.53 20.68 -15.87
N LEU A 96 5.81 21.43 -16.95
CA LEU A 96 4.91 22.44 -17.51
C LEU A 96 3.83 21.83 -18.40
N GLU A 97 4.05 20.62 -18.92
CA GLU A 97 3.10 19.88 -19.76
C GLU A 97 2.88 18.45 -19.24
N PRO A 98 2.24 18.25 -18.06
CA PRO A 98 1.97 16.91 -17.52
C PRO A 98 1.12 16.05 -18.47
N VAL A 99 1.51 14.79 -18.66
CA VAL A 99 0.80 13.85 -19.52
C VAL A 99 0.28 12.66 -18.72
N LEU A 100 -1.04 12.46 -18.71
CA LEU A 100 -1.65 11.27 -18.13
C LEU A 100 -1.26 10.03 -18.96
N LEU A 101 -0.50 9.11 -18.37
CA LEU A 101 -0.06 7.87 -19.00
C LEU A 101 -1.09 6.75 -18.85
N ALA A 102 -1.61 6.56 -17.64
CA ALA A 102 -2.54 5.48 -17.31
C ALA A 102 -3.36 5.79 -16.06
N THR A 103 -4.44 5.03 -15.88
CA THR A 103 -5.23 5.02 -14.65
C THR A 103 -5.56 3.59 -14.26
N GLN A 104 -5.51 3.27 -12.97
CA GLN A 104 -5.83 1.95 -12.44
C GLN A 104 -6.87 2.07 -11.33
N SER A 105 -8.04 1.43 -11.49
CA SER A 105 -9.04 1.34 -10.40
C SER A 105 -8.56 0.42 -9.29
N THR A 106 -8.79 0.82 -8.04
CA THR A 106 -8.47 0.04 -6.84
C THR A 106 -9.67 -0.81 -6.39
N PRO A 107 -9.47 -1.89 -5.61
CA PRO A 107 -10.49 -2.92 -5.43
C PRO A 107 -11.77 -2.44 -4.73
N ALA A 108 -11.64 -1.56 -3.74
CA ALA A 108 -12.74 -0.92 -3.02
C ALA A 108 -13.04 0.50 -3.53
N GLN A 109 -12.43 0.91 -4.65
CA GLN A 109 -12.67 2.19 -5.33
C GLN A 109 -12.57 3.37 -4.35
N PHE A 110 -11.47 3.44 -3.59
CA PHE A 110 -11.22 4.52 -2.64
C PHE A 110 -9.72 4.76 -2.43
N ALA A 111 -8.98 4.85 -3.55
CA ALA A 111 -7.53 4.90 -3.59
C ALA A 111 -6.99 6.03 -2.72
N HIS A 112 -6.44 5.68 -1.57
CA HIS A 112 -6.01 6.62 -0.55
C HIS A 112 -4.55 6.99 -0.71
N ASN A 113 -3.68 5.99 -0.82
CA ASN A 113 -2.24 6.15 -0.94
C ASN A 113 -1.66 5.07 -1.87
N ALA A 114 -0.54 5.40 -2.52
CA ALA A 114 0.16 4.51 -3.42
C ALA A 114 1.67 4.63 -3.24
N TRP A 115 2.40 3.53 -3.39
CA TRP A 115 3.87 3.51 -3.28
C TRP A 115 4.48 2.44 -4.19
N LEU A 116 5.65 2.73 -4.76
CA LEU A 116 6.33 1.82 -5.70
C LEU A 116 7.28 0.84 -5.01
N SER A 117 7.44 -0.35 -5.62
CA SER A 117 8.62 -1.19 -5.39
C SER A 117 9.91 -0.48 -5.78
N ASP A 118 11.05 -0.92 -5.23
CA ASP A 118 12.35 -0.28 -5.50
C ASP A 118 12.79 -0.41 -6.98
N ASP A 119 12.30 -1.43 -7.70
CA ASP A 119 12.54 -1.60 -9.14
C ASP A 119 11.53 -0.87 -10.04
N SER A 120 10.59 -0.12 -9.45
CA SER A 120 9.53 0.65 -10.12
C SER A 120 8.61 -0.17 -11.04
N LYS A 121 8.53 -1.50 -10.84
CA LYS A 121 7.66 -2.39 -11.62
C LYS A 121 6.35 -2.72 -10.93
N HIS A 122 6.28 -2.56 -9.61
CA HIS A 122 5.09 -2.87 -8.84
C HIS A 122 4.58 -1.64 -8.10
N LEU A 123 3.27 -1.50 -8.06
CA LEU A 123 2.58 -0.44 -7.33
C LEU A 123 1.73 -1.07 -6.24
N PHE A 124 1.85 -0.56 -5.02
CA PHE A 124 1.04 -0.98 -3.88
C PHE A 124 0.10 0.14 -3.49
N THR A 125 -1.17 -0.17 -3.28
CA THR A 125 -2.19 0.83 -2.95
C THR A 125 -2.99 0.44 -1.72
N THR A 126 -3.41 1.44 -0.96
CA THR A 126 -4.43 1.28 0.08
C THR A 126 -5.75 1.90 -0.37
N ASP A 127 -6.85 1.26 0.00
CA ASP A 127 -8.19 1.86 -0.04
C ASP A 127 -8.63 2.16 1.39
N GLU A 128 -8.90 3.41 1.72
CA GLU A 128 -9.23 3.83 3.09
C GLU A 128 -10.71 3.57 3.42
N LYS A 129 -11.12 2.30 3.36
CA LYS A 129 -12.46 1.82 3.71
C LYS A 129 -12.38 0.60 4.63
N PRO A 130 -13.43 0.36 5.46
CA PRO A 130 -13.53 -0.85 6.27
C PRO A 130 -13.41 -2.13 5.43
N ASN A 131 -12.55 -3.06 5.88
CA ASN A 131 -12.23 -4.34 5.24
C ASN A 131 -11.59 -4.24 3.85
N ALA A 132 -11.14 -3.05 3.44
CA ALA A 132 -10.47 -2.88 2.17
C ALA A 132 -9.05 -3.49 2.20
N PRO A 133 -8.54 -3.96 1.05
CA PRO A 133 -7.22 -4.57 0.98
C PRO A 133 -6.11 -3.53 0.86
N VAL A 134 -4.89 -3.98 1.10
CA VAL A 134 -3.71 -3.45 0.41
C VAL A 134 -3.54 -4.27 -0.87
N ALA A 135 -3.52 -3.61 -2.03
CA ALA A 135 -3.45 -4.29 -3.33
C ALA A 135 -2.08 -4.10 -3.98
N ALA A 136 -1.60 -5.13 -4.68
CA ALA A 136 -0.38 -5.11 -5.47
C ALA A 136 -0.70 -5.16 -6.98
N TYR A 137 0.00 -4.36 -7.77
CA TYR A 137 -0.15 -4.28 -9.22
C TYR A 137 1.20 -4.42 -9.93
N ASP A 138 1.24 -5.16 -11.03
CA ASP A 138 2.31 -5.06 -12.04
C ASP A 138 2.01 -3.86 -12.95
N ILE A 139 2.94 -2.91 -12.96
CA ILE A 139 2.88 -1.68 -13.76
C ILE A 139 4.01 -1.60 -14.80
N SER A 140 4.70 -2.73 -15.07
CA SER A 140 5.79 -2.80 -16.06
C SER A 140 5.34 -2.40 -17.47
N ASP A 141 4.05 -2.56 -17.76
CA ASP A 141 3.38 -2.06 -18.96
C ASP A 141 2.13 -1.26 -18.55
N LEU A 142 2.22 0.07 -18.63
CA LEU A 142 1.13 0.98 -18.26
C LEU A 142 -0.12 0.83 -19.15
N SER A 143 -0.02 0.17 -20.30
CA SER A 143 -1.18 -0.15 -21.14
C SER A 143 -1.92 -1.42 -20.70
N ASP A 144 -1.31 -2.23 -19.83
CA ASP A 144 -1.85 -3.48 -19.30
C ASP A 144 -1.42 -3.66 -17.83
N ILE A 145 -1.89 -2.75 -16.97
CA ILE A 145 -1.70 -2.86 -15.52
C ILE A 145 -2.51 -4.05 -15.00
N ARG A 146 -1.88 -4.92 -14.23
CA ARG A 146 -2.49 -6.15 -13.71
C ARG A 146 -2.45 -6.18 -12.20
N GLU A 147 -3.59 -6.40 -11.58
CA GLU A 147 -3.64 -6.74 -10.16
C GLU A 147 -3.02 -8.12 -9.95
N LEU A 148 -2.11 -8.22 -9.00
CA LEU A 148 -1.37 -9.43 -8.67
C LEU A 148 -1.96 -10.11 -7.43
N ASP A 149 -2.17 -9.34 -6.37
CA ASP A 149 -2.64 -9.86 -5.09
C ASP A 149 -3.31 -8.77 -4.22
N GLN A 150 -4.03 -9.21 -3.19
CA GLN A 150 -4.65 -8.39 -2.17
C GLN A 150 -4.38 -8.94 -0.77
N PHE A 151 -3.72 -8.14 0.06
CA PHE A 151 -3.48 -8.44 1.46
C PHE A 151 -4.59 -7.87 2.37
N ARG A 152 -5.02 -8.68 3.34
CA ARG A 152 -5.83 -8.29 4.51
C ARG A 152 -5.32 -9.02 5.75
N PRO A 153 -5.19 -8.37 6.92
CA PRO A 153 -4.79 -9.05 8.15
C PRO A 153 -5.81 -10.15 8.51
N LEU A 154 -5.36 -11.39 8.62
CA LEU A 154 -6.24 -12.53 8.89
C LEU A 154 -6.84 -12.48 10.30
N ALA A 155 -6.09 -11.94 11.28
CA ALA A 155 -6.51 -11.84 12.67
C ALA A 155 -7.78 -10.98 12.85
N THR A 156 -7.97 -9.98 11.99
CA THR A 156 -9.06 -9.01 12.04
C THR A 156 -9.95 -9.02 10.81
N LEU A 157 -9.86 -10.10 10.01
CA LEU A 157 -10.62 -10.25 8.78
C LEU A 157 -12.14 -10.12 9.03
N GLY A 158 -12.77 -9.17 8.34
CA GLY A 158 -14.21 -8.91 8.44
C GLY A 158 -14.64 -8.09 9.66
N GLN A 159 -13.71 -7.65 10.53
CA GLN A 159 -14.04 -6.85 11.71
C GLN A 159 -14.27 -5.36 11.40
N GLY A 160 -13.92 -4.89 10.20
CA GLY A 160 -14.09 -3.49 9.79
C GLY A 160 -12.86 -2.60 10.01
N VAL A 161 -11.68 -3.21 10.17
CA VAL A 161 -10.38 -2.53 10.17
C VAL A 161 -10.08 -1.89 8.81
N THR A 162 -9.27 -0.85 8.77
CA THR A 162 -9.02 -0.05 7.56
C THR A 162 -7.52 0.21 7.38
N PRO A 163 -6.92 -0.06 6.21
CA PRO A 163 -5.56 0.37 5.92
C PRO A 163 -5.53 1.87 5.62
N HIS A 164 -4.46 2.57 6.03
CA HIS A 164 -4.28 4.00 5.78
C HIS A 164 -3.14 4.26 4.78
N ASN A 165 -1.88 4.22 5.20
CA ASN A 165 -0.73 4.38 4.29
C ASN A 165 0.06 3.08 4.17
N VAL A 166 0.59 2.83 2.97
CA VAL A 166 1.58 1.79 2.71
C VAL A 166 2.88 2.44 2.23
N TYR A 167 3.99 1.98 2.78
CA TYR A 167 5.32 2.36 2.31
C TYR A 167 6.09 1.09 1.97
N VAL A 168 6.85 1.13 0.88
CA VAL A 168 7.76 0.03 0.52
C VAL A 168 9.16 0.36 1.04
N LEU A 169 9.79 -0.62 1.68
CA LEU A 169 11.20 -0.60 2.08
C LEU A 169 11.79 -1.99 1.87
N ASP A 170 12.72 -2.15 0.92
CA ASP A 170 13.37 -3.45 0.63
C ASP A 170 12.33 -4.57 0.44
N ASP A 171 11.40 -4.39 -0.49
CA ASP A 171 10.29 -5.31 -0.76
C ASP A 171 9.36 -5.64 0.44
N TYR A 172 9.48 -4.94 1.57
CA TYR A 172 8.50 -5.01 2.66
C TYR A 172 7.47 -3.89 2.51
N LEU A 173 6.19 -4.22 2.73
CA LEU A 173 5.13 -3.23 2.91
C LEU A 173 5.00 -2.93 4.39
N LEU A 174 5.30 -1.69 4.78
CA LEU A 174 4.99 -1.16 6.11
C LEU A 174 3.69 -0.38 6.03
N ILE A 175 2.67 -0.92 6.68
CA ILE A 175 1.30 -0.44 6.58
C ILE A 175 0.90 0.18 7.93
N ALA A 176 0.51 1.45 7.91
CA ALA A 176 -0.23 2.05 9.00
C ALA A 176 -1.70 1.63 8.82
N HIS A 177 -2.22 0.83 9.75
CA HIS A 177 -3.51 0.17 9.61
C HIS A 177 -4.50 0.54 10.71
N TYR A 178 -4.59 1.84 11.04
CA TYR A 178 -5.51 2.36 12.05
C TYR A 178 -5.50 1.48 13.31
N THR A 179 -6.61 0.79 13.59
CA THR A 179 -6.81 0.01 14.81
C THR A 179 -6.01 -1.30 14.86
N ASP A 180 -5.39 -1.72 13.75
CA ASP A 180 -4.45 -2.85 13.72
C ASP A 180 -2.99 -2.40 13.92
N GLY A 181 -2.77 -1.08 14.03
CA GLY A 181 -1.44 -0.52 14.30
C GLY A 181 -0.48 -0.67 13.12
N LEU A 182 0.71 -1.19 13.41
CA LEU A 182 1.73 -1.49 12.41
C LEU A 182 1.52 -2.90 11.86
N VAL A 183 1.42 -3.03 10.54
CA VAL A 183 1.44 -4.32 9.85
C VAL A 183 2.61 -4.34 8.87
N VAL A 184 3.36 -5.44 8.84
CA VAL A 184 4.53 -5.66 7.99
C VAL A 184 4.27 -6.89 7.11
N VAL A 185 4.35 -6.69 5.81
CA VAL A 185 4.09 -7.73 4.80
C VAL A 185 5.33 -7.89 3.93
N ASP A 186 5.77 -9.13 3.70
CA ASP A 186 6.81 -9.43 2.71
C ASP A 186 6.18 -9.49 1.31
N ALA A 187 6.59 -8.56 0.46
CA ALA A 187 6.16 -8.42 -0.92
C ALA A 187 7.29 -8.72 -1.91
N ALA A 188 8.34 -9.45 -1.50
CA ALA A 188 9.37 -9.96 -2.42
C ALA A 188 8.77 -10.83 -3.55
N ARG A 189 7.58 -11.39 -3.32
CA ARG A 189 6.69 -11.95 -4.36
C ARG A 189 5.37 -11.16 -4.38
N PRO A 190 5.24 -10.13 -5.23
CA PRO A 190 4.05 -9.26 -5.24
C PRO A 190 2.73 -9.96 -5.62
N ASP A 191 2.79 -11.18 -6.16
CA ASP A 191 1.65 -12.06 -6.44
C ASP A 191 1.34 -13.05 -5.30
N ASN A 192 2.03 -12.94 -4.16
CA ASN A 192 1.81 -13.75 -2.96
C ASN A 192 2.28 -12.96 -1.72
N LEU A 193 1.45 -12.07 -1.21
CA LEU A 193 1.75 -11.19 -0.08
C LEU A 193 1.58 -11.91 1.26
N ILE A 194 2.64 -11.94 2.07
CA ILE A 194 2.64 -12.66 3.36
C ILE A 194 2.91 -11.71 4.52
N GLU A 195 2.03 -11.69 5.51
CA GLU A 195 2.28 -10.97 6.77
C GLU A 195 3.47 -11.61 7.50
N VAL A 196 4.47 -10.82 7.83
CA VAL A 196 5.68 -11.26 8.56
C VAL A 196 5.85 -10.56 9.91
N GLY A 197 4.95 -9.64 10.25
CA GLY A 197 4.91 -9.04 11.57
C GLY A 197 3.76 -8.07 11.71
N HIS A 198 3.30 -7.88 12.94
CA HIS A 198 2.35 -6.84 13.30
C HIS A 198 2.58 -6.38 14.74
N TYR A 199 2.10 -5.18 15.05
CA TYR A 199 1.99 -4.69 16.41
C TYR A 199 0.78 -3.77 16.52
N ASP A 200 -0.20 -4.20 17.33
CA ASP A 200 -1.39 -3.41 17.65
C ASP A 200 -1.01 -2.21 18.55
N THR A 201 -1.10 -1.00 17.99
CA THR A 201 -0.85 0.25 18.72
C THR A 201 -2.09 0.82 19.40
N PHE A 202 -3.27 0.20 19.24
CA PHE A 202 -4.56 0.73 19.68
C PHE A 202 -5.36 -0.26 20.53
N GLN A 203 -5.47 0.04 21.82
CA GLN A 203 -6.15 -0.82 22.81
C GLN A 203 -7.68 -0.61 22.83
N GLY A 204 -8.35 -0.81 21.70
CA GLY A 204 -9.80 -0.60 21.53
C GLY A 204 -10.49 -1.63 20.64
N GLN A 205 -11.60 -1.22 20.02
CA GLN A 205 -12.30 -2.08 19.05
C GLN A 205 -11.59 -2.04 17.69
N ALA A 206 -11.46 -3.19 17.03
CA ALA A 206 -10.86 -3.35 15.72
C ALA A 206 -11.77 -2.83 14.58
N ALA A 207 -12.09 -1.53 14.61
CA ALA A 207 -12.87 -0.85 13.58
C ALA A 207 -12.70 0.69 13.66
N GLY A 208 -12.86 1.35 12.52
CA GLY A 208 -12.84 2.81 12.42
C GLY A 208 -11.44 3.40 12.23
N PHE A 209 -11.32 4.70 12.51
CA PHE A 209 -10.17 5.54 12.13
C PHE A 209 -9.37 6.02 13.35
N ARG A 210 -9.18 5.16 14.36
CA ARG A 210 -8.28 5.37 15.50
C ARG A 210 -7.05 4.49 15.35
N GLY A 211 -6.01 4.74 16.14
CA GLY A 211 -4.77 3.99 16.07
C GLY A 211 -3.74 4.59 15.12
N ALA A 212 -2.93 3.75 14.46
CA ALA A 212 -1.83 4.16 13.59
C ALA A 212 -2.33 4.88 12.32
N TRP A 213 -2.08 6.20 12.25
CA TRP A 213 -2.34 7.01 11.05
C TRP A 213 -1.11 7.08 10.15
N GLY A 214 0.07 7.26 10.72
CA GLY A 214 1.29 7.49 9.94
C GLY A 214 2.37 6.48 10.24
N ILE A 215 3.18 6.19 9.23
CA ILE A 215 4.41 5.43 9.34
C ILE A 215 5.55 6.18 8.66
N TYR A 216 6.74 6.09 9.23
CA TYR A 216 7.95 6.55 8.57
C TYR A 216 9.08 5.54 8.78
N PRO A 217 9.42 4.74 7.74
CA PRO A 217 10.40 3.67 7.86
C PRO A 217 11.80 4.03 7.36
N PHE A 218 12.01 5.25 6.85
CA PHE A 218 13.20 5.61 6.07
C PHE A 218 14.36 6.21 6.89
N PHE A 219 14.38 6.04 8.21
CA PHE A 219 15.52 6.53 9.00
C PHE A 219 16.78 5.69 8.72
N PRO A 220 17.96 6.32 8.52
CA PRO A 220 19.22 5.59 8.38
C PRO A 220 19.59 4.68 9.57
N SER A 221 18.98 4.92 10.72
CA SER A 221 19.14 4.08 11.91
C SER A 221 18.39 2.74 11.86
N GLY A 222 17.51 2.55 10.87
CA GLY A 222 16.62 1.38 10.78
C GLY A 222 15.40 1.43 11.71
N HIS A 223 15.23 2.50 12.50
CA HIS A 223 14.02 2.66 13.30
C HIS A 223 12.83 3.07 12.44
N VAL A 224 11.67 2.51 12.76
CA VAL A 224 10.38 2.87 12.16
C VAL A 224 9.58 3.68 13.16
N LEU A 225 9.09 4.85 12.75
CA LEU A 225 8.16 5.64 13.54
C LEU A 225 6.73 5.31 13.16
N VAL A 226 5.87 5.13 14.15
CA VAL A 226 4.42 5.00 13.95
C VAL A 226 3.75 6.10 14.76
N SER A 227 2.97 6.96 14.08
CA SER A 227 2.19 8.00 14.72
C SER A 227 0.75 7.53 14.88
N ASP A 228 0.39 7.23 16.12
CA ASP A 228 -0.94 6.83 16.55
C ASP A 228 -1.76 8.04 17.00
N ILE A 229 -3.01 8.13 16.54
CA ILE A 229 -3.94 9.22 16.86
C ILE A 229 -4.31 9.25 18.35
N THR A 230 -4.33 8.08 18.99
CA THR A 230 -4.81 7.87 20.35
C THR A 230 -3.66 7.77 21.33
N GLU A 231 -2.67 6.92 21.03
CA GLU A 231 -1.60 6.56 21.97
C GLU A 231 -0.29 7.35 21.72
N GLY A 232 -0.19 8.11 20.63
CA GLY A 232 0.96 8.98 20.33
C GLY A 232 2.04 8.30 19.49
N LEU A 233 3.32 8.58 19.79
CA LEU A 233 4.44 8.11 18.98
C LEU A 233 4.99 6.76 19.48
N PHE A 234 5.07 5.79 18.58
CA PHE A 234 5.82 4.54 18.79
C PHE A 234 7.09 4.55 17.95
N VAL A 235 8.16 3.96 18.49
CA VAL A 235 9.45 3.80 17.83
C VAL A 235 9.80 2.32 17.83
N PHE A 236 9.82 1.71 16.64
CA PHE A 236 10.11 0.30 16.47
C PHE A 236 11.51 0.10 15.93
N GLN A 237 12.15 -0.98 16.37
CA GLN A 237 13.23 -1.63 15.63
C GLN A 237 12.66 -2.97 15.19
N ILE A 238 12.54 -3.16 13.87
CA ILE A 238 11.93 -4.36 13.28
C ILE A 238 13.04 -5.34 12.91
N ASP A 239 12.87 -6.60 13.30
CA ASP A 239 13.69 -7.70 12.79
C ASP A 239 13.05 -8.24 11.51
N PHE A 240 13.48 -7.72 10.37
CA PHE A 240 12.91 -8.08 9.07
C PHE A 240 13.32 -9.52 8.71
N GLN A 241 12.33 -10.38 8.54
CA GLN A 241 12.50 -11.75 8.07
C GLN A 241 11.67 -11.96 6.81
N ARG A 242 12.22 -12.66 5.82
CA ARG A 242 11.49 -12.99 4.60
C ARG A 242 10.51 -14.11 4.89
N ALA A 243 9.36 -14.05 4.25
CA ALA A 243 8.39 -15.12 4.30
C ALA A 243 8.94 -16.39 3.64
N CYS A 244 8.47 -17.53 4.11
CA CYS A 244 8.63 -18.80 3.43
C CYS A 244 7.37 -19.07 2.59
N TYR A 245 7.55 -19.12 1.27
CA TYR A 245 6.46 -19.20 0.30
C TYR A 245 6.13 -20.64 -0.07
N LEU A 246 4.84 -20.93 -0.19
CA LEU A 246 4.31 -22.20 -0.65
C LEU A 246 3.37 -21.97 -1.84
N GLU A 247 3.68 -22.62 -2.96
CA GLU A 247 2.85 -22.57 -4.16
C GLU A 247 2.71 -23.97 -4.76
N GLY A 248 1.58 -24.21 -5.42
CA GLY A 248 1.35 -25.51 -6.04
C GLY A 248 0.06 -25.58 -6.84
N GLN A 249 -0.26 -26.80 -7.27
CA GLN A 249 -1.47 -27.09 -8.03
C GLN A 249 -2.13 -28.36 -7.51
N VAL A 250 -3.45 -28.31 -7.33
CA VAL A 250 -4.26 -29.45 -6.90
C VAL A 250 -5.09 -29.98 -8.07
N PHE A 251 -5.09 -31.29 -8.23
CA PHE A 251 -5.80 -32.00 -9.28
C PHE A 251 -6.41 -33.31 -8.76
N ASP A 252 -7.48 -33.75 -9.41
CA ASP A 252 -8.12 -35.02 -9.13
C ASP A 252 -7.19 -36.17 -9.55
N ALA A 253 -6.86 -37.05 -8.59
CA ALA A 253 -5.90 -38.13 -8.82
C ALA A 253 -6.35 -39.17 -9.86
N SER A 254 -7.65 -39.27 -10.15
CA SER A 254 -8.22 -40.26 -11.07
C SER A 254 -8.36 -39.72 -12.50
N THR A 255 -8.74 -38.45 -12.65
CA THR A 255 -9.01 -37.81 -13.94
C THR A 255 -7.89 -36.89 -14.41
N GLY A 256 -7.02 -36.44 -13.50
CA GLY A 256 -6.01 -35.41 -13.76
C GLY A 256 -6.58 -34.01 -13.94
N ALA A 257 -7.88 -33.81 -13.69
CA ALA A 257 -8.52 -32.51 -13.82
C ALA A 257 -8.14 -31.58 -12.65
N ASN A 258 -7.85 -30.32 -12.93
CA ASN A 258 -7.56 -29.33 -11.89
C ASN A 258 -8.76 -29.12 -10.97
N LEU A 259 -8.49 -28.98 -9.67
CA LEU A 259 -9.52 -28.79 -8.65
C LEU A 259 -9.49 -27.35 -8.14
N ALA A 260 -10.55 -26.60 -8.44
CA ALA A 260 -10.78 -25.27 -7.91
C ALA A 260 -11.46 -25.33 -6.53
N GLY A 261 -11.28 -24.31 -5.67
CA GLY A 261 -11.88 -24.23 -4.34
C GLY A 261 -11.54 -25.43 -3.43
N VAL A 262 -10.32 -25.94 -3.50
CA VAL A 262 -9.72 -26.79 -2.47
C VAL A 262 -9.15 -25.84 -1.41
N GLU A 263 -9.55 -26.02 -0.17
CA GLU A 263 -8.95 -25.33 0.98
C GLU A 263 -7.54 -25.87 1.19
N VAL A 264 -6.57 -24.97 1.21
CA VAL A 264 -5.16 -25.27 1.49
C VAL A 264 -4.78 -24.58 2.79
N ARG A 265 -4.34 -25.38 3.75
CA ARG A 265 -3.94 -24.89 5.08
C ARG A 265 -2.59 -25.46 5.46
N ILE A 266 -1.72 -24.58 5.95
CA ILE A 266 -0.48 -24.93 6.65
C ILE A 266 -0.82 -25.10 8.13
N ASP A 267 -0.58 -26.29 8.68
CA ASP A 267 -0.84 -26.59 10.07
C ASP A 267 0.28 -25.97 10.94
N SER A 268 0.06 -24.71 11.32
CA SER A 268 0.96 -23.88 12.12
C SER A 268 0.19 -23.04 13.15
N ASP A 269 0.91 -22.39 14.06
CA ASP A 269 0.33 -21.43 15.01
C ASP A 269 -0.01 -20.08 14.34
N GLU A 270 0.63 -19.77 13.21
CA GLU A 270 0.36 -18.59 12.40
C GLU A 270 -0.93 -18.77 11.58
N LEU A 271 -1.73 -17.70 11.51
CA LEU A 271 -2.92 -17.68 10.69
C LEU A 271 -2.53 -17.74 9.22
N ASN A 272 -3.12 -18.68 8.50
CA ASN A 272 -3.00 -18.82 7.06
C ASN A 272 -4.32 -19.36 6.52
N GLN A 273 -4.73 -18.89 5.35
CA GLN A 273 -5.94 -19.35 4.69
C GLN A 273 -5.78 -19.14 3.19
N GLU A 274 -5.94 -20.22 2.42
CA GLU A 274 -5.90 -20.15 0.96
C GLU A 274 -6.90 -21.12 0.33
N GLN A 275 -7.38 -20.79 -0.88
CA GLN A 275 -8.14 -21.70 -1.72
C GLN A 275 -7.60 -21.72 -3.14
N THR A 276 -7.49 -22.92 -3.71
CA THR A 276 -7.07 -23.05 -5.11
C THR A 276 -8.00 -22.29 -6.06
N SER A 277 -7.42 -21.54 -6.99
CA SER A 277 -8.11 -20.85 -8.06
C SER A 277 -8.77 -21.81 -9.08
N LEU A 278 -9.45 -21.27 -10.11
CA LEU A 278 -10.16 -22.07 -11.13
C LEU A 278 -9.27 -23.05 -11.89
N ASN A 279 -7.97 -22.79 -11.98
CA ASN A 279 -7.00 -23.68 -12.62
C ASN A 279 -6.31 -24.63 -11.62
N GLY A 280 -6.78 -24.67 -10.38
CA GLY A 280 -6.25 -25.51 -9.30
C GLY A 280 -4.98 -24.99 -8.64
N ARG A 281 -4.47 -23.81 -9.00
CA ARG A 281 -3.28 -23.22 -8.37
C ARG A 281 -3.60 -22.55 -7.05
N TYR A 282 -2.66 -22.63 -6.10
CA TYR A 282 -2.68 -21.91 -4.83
C TYR A 282 -1.30 -21.29 -4.57
N GLN A 283 -1.29 -20.18 -3.84
CA GLN A 283 -0.11 -19.43 -3.40
C GLN A 283 -0.38 -18.98 -1.97
N THR A 284 0.51 -19.29 -1.03
CA THR A 284 0.41 -18.92 0.38
C THR A 284 1.80 -18.95 1.00
N GLY A 285 1.93 -18.84 2.32
CA GLY A 285 3.20 -18.84 3.02
C GLY A 285 3.05 -18.56 4.51
N LEU A 286 4.18 -18.54 5.21
CA LEU A 286 4.30 -18.18 6.63
C LEU A 286 5.49 -17.23 6.83
N SER A 287 5.57 -16.63 8.01
CA SER A 287 6.71 -15.80 8.40
C SER A 287 7.90 -16.62 8.90
N VAL A 288 7.65 -17.82 9.44
CA VAL A 288 8.69 -18.70 10.00
C VAL A 288 8.89 -19.93 9.11
N ALA A 289 10.14 -20.15 8.69
CA ALA A 289 10.57 -21.34 7.96
C ALA A 289 10.56 -22.61 8.84
N GLY A 290 10.29 -23.77 8.24
CA GLY A 290 10.24 -25.02 8.99
C GLY A 290 9.50 -26.16 8.29
N ALA A 291 9.44 -27.29 8.99
CA ALA A 291 8.70 -28.46 8.58
C ALA A 291 7.23 -28.35 9.01
N TYR A 292 6.32 -28.27 8.04
CA TYR A 292 4.88 -28.14 8.30
C TYR A 292 4.10 -29.27 7.66
N GLU A 293 2.99 -29.66 8.30
CA GLU A 293 1.96 -30.47 7.65
C GLU A 293 1.01 -29.55 6.89
N LEU A 294 0.76 -29.88 5.63
CA LEU A 294 -0.24 -29.23 4.79
C LEU A 294 -1.50 -30.08 4.80
N THR A 295 -2.65 -29.44 4.99
CA THR A 295 -3.96 -30.06 4.87
C THR A 295 -4.70 -29.50 3.65
N PHE A 296 -5.10 -30.40 2.75
CA PHE A 296 -5.94 -30.11 1.58
C PHE A 296 -7.34 -30.66 1.80
N SER A 297 -8.36 -29.80 1.76
CA SER A 297 -9.75 -30.18 2.05
C SER A 297 -10.72 -29.69 0.98
N LYS A 298 -11.59 -30.59 0.51
CA LYS A 298 -12.67 -30.26 -0.42
C LYS A 298 -13.85 -31.21 -0.25
N VAL A 299 -15.07 -30.67 -0.22
CA VAL A 299 -16.30 -31.48 -0.16
C VAL A 299 -16.35 -32.45 -1.35
N GLY A 300 -16.57 -33.74 -1.05
CA GLY A 300 -16.59 -34.81 -2.05
C GLY A 300 -15.23 -35.47 -2.31
N TYR A 301 -14.15 -34.97 -1.73
CA TYR A 301 -12.80 -35.55 -1.79
C TYR A 301 -12.36 -36.04 -0.42
N ALA A 302 -11.48 -37.02 -0.38
CA ALA A 302 -10.77 -37.36 0.85
C ALA A 302 -9.78 -36.23 1.18
N THR A 303 -9.71 -35.84 2.46
CA THR A 303 -8.68 -34.91 2.93
C THR A 303 -7.31 -35.51 2.72
N GLU A 304 -6.43 -34.77 2.07
CA GLU A 304 -5.04 -35.15 1.86
C GLU A 304 -4.13 -34.35 2.78
N ARG A 305 -3.09 -35.00 3.32
CA ARG A 305 -2.07 -34.35 4.13
C ARG A 305 -0.68 -34.63 3.58
N ARG A 306 0.19 -33.63 3.60
CA ARG A 306 1.58 -33.75 3.14
C ARG A 306 2.50 -32.91 4.01
N THR A 307 3.64 -33.47 4.39
CA THR A 307 4.70 -32.69 5.02
C THR A 307 5.52 -31.98 3.95
N VAL A 308 5.80 -30.69 4.18
CA VAL A 308 6.70 -29.88 3.36
C VAL A 308 7.71 -29.16 4.26
N GLU A 309 8.87 -28.86 3.70
CA GLU A 309 9.82 -27.93 4.30
C GLU A 309 9.63 -26.59 3.59
N LEU A 310 9.36 -25.55 4.36
CA LEU A 310 9.26 -24.16 3.90
C LEU A 310 10.51 -23.38 4.32
#